data_AF-K1ZHE0-F1
#
_entry.id   AF-K1ZHE0-F1
#
_cell.length_a   1.000
_cell.length_b   1.000
_cell.length_c   1.000
_cell.angle_alpha   90.00
_cell.angle_beta   90.00
_cell.angle_gamma   90.00
#
_symmetry.space_group_name_H-M   'P 1'
#
loop_
_entity.id
_entity.type
_entity.pdbx_description
1 polymer ?
#
loop_
_entity_poly.entity_id
_entity_poly.type
_entity_poly.pdbx_seq_one_letter_code
_entity_poly.pdbx_strand_id
1 'polypeptide(L)'
;MIPFSELFHIGGDTTVRGFSYGEIGPKFLGDTIGAKKAFYMNAELIFPITPDMTMKGVIFYDGGAGWDNPYVAGITPGLVTDNSFDYRHSVGFGIRMLQPMPVRVDWGFKLDPRTGEKESQVHFGMTYDW
;
A
#
# COMPACT_ATOMS: atom_id res chain seq x y z
N MET A 1 -8.92 5.32 -24.19
CA MET A 1 -8.07 4.24 -23.66
C MET A 1 -7.20 4.87 -22.59
N ILE A 2 -7.21 4.35 -21.36
CA ILE A 2 -6.39 4.80 -20.22
C ILE A 2 -5.10 3.96 -20.20
N PRO A 3 -3.91 4.52 -20.44
CA PRO A 3 -2.65 3.79 -20.34
C PRO A 3 -2.50 3.04 -19.00
N PHE A 4 -1.81 1.89 -18.99
CA PHE A 4 -1.57 1.12 -17.76
C PHE A 4 -0.90 1.95 -16.66
N SER A 5 0.02 2.84 -17.04
CA SER A 5 0.70 3.77 -16.13
C SER A 5 -0.23 4.78 -15.46
N GLU A 6 -1.42 5.01 -16.01
CA GLU A 6 -2.44 5.89 -15.45
C GLU A 6 -3.45 5.15 -14.56
N LEU A 7 -3.37 3.82 -14.46
CA LEU A 7 -4.17 3.05 -13.51
C LEU A 7 -3.61 3.21 -12.09
N PHE A 8 -4.51 3.17 -11.13
CA PHE A 8 -4.16 3.21 -9.72
C PHE A 8 -3.66 1.85 -9.25
N HIS A 9 -2.60 1.86 -8.46
CA HIS A 9 -1.99 0.69 -7.86
C HIS A 9 -1.97 0.89 -6.34
N ILE A 10 -2.87 0.22 -5.62
CA ILE A 10 -3.03 0.38 -4.17
C ILE A 10 -2.25 -0.73 -3.45
N GLY A 11 -1.54 -0.34 -2.40
CA GLY A 11 -0.51 -1.15 -1.74
C GLY A 11 0.90 -0.61 -2.04
N GLY A 12 1.81 -0.77 -1.09
CA GLY A 12 3.16 -0.22 -1.14
C GLY A 12 3.44 0.80 -0.04
N ASP A 13 4.59 1.46 -0.14
CA ASP A 13 5.07 2.44 0.83
C ASP A 13 4.34 3.79 0.78
N THR A 14 3.74 4.13 -0.37
CA THR A 14 3.06 5.42 -0.63
C THR A 14 1.54 5.38 -0.45
N THR A 15 0.93 4.20 -0.38
CA THR A 15 -0.53 4.04 -0.26
C THR A 15 -0.89 3.22 0.97
N VAL A 16 -0.87 1.89 0.90
CA VAL A 16 -1.21 1.02 2.03
C VAL A 16 0.00 0.15 2.39
N ARG A 17 0.71 0.52 3.46
CA ARG A 17 1.90 -0.23 3.93
C ARG A 17 1.51 -1.60 4.43
N GLY A 18 2.47 -2.53 4.50
CA GLY A 18 2.19 -3.93 4.79
C GLY A 18 1.66 -4.75 3.59
N PHE A 19 1.26 -4.08 2.50
CA PHE A 19 0.94 -4.69 1.21
C PHE A 19 2.02 -4.38 0.17
N SER A 20 2.16 -5.27 -0.81
CA SER A 20 3.05 -5.09 -1.95
C SER A 20 2.45 -4.06 -2.92
N TYR A 21 3.30 -3.49 -3.78
CA TYR A 21 2.87 -2.49 -4.75
C TYR A 21 1.71 -3.03 -5.61
N GLY A 22 0.57 -2.34 -5.57
CA GLY A 22 -0.62 -2.73 -6.32
C GLY A 22 -1.30 -4.02 -5.87
N GLU A 23 -0.92 -4.61 -4.73
CA GLU A 23 -1.51 -5.87 -4.24
C GLU A 23 -3.02 -5.75 -3.97
N ILE A 24 -3.51 -4.55 -3.69
CA ILE A 24 -4.91 -4.25 -3.39
C ILE A 24 -5.61 -3.81 -4.69
N GLY A 25 -6.37 -4.72 -5.28
CA GLY A 25 -7.22 -4.46 -6.43
C GLY A 25 -7.15 -5.54 -7.50
N PRO A 26 -7.58 -5.22 -8.74
CA PRO A 26 -7.80 -6.21 -9.78
C PRO A 26 -6.52 -6.96 -10.16
N LYS A 27 -6.62 -8.29 -10.28
CA LYS A 27 -5.52 -9.18 -10.69
C LYS A 27 -5.92 -10.04 -11.87
N PHE A 28 -4.97 -10.36 -12.73
CA PHE A 28 -5.11 -11.34 -13.80
C PHE A 28 -4.09 -12.45 -13.57
N LEU A 29 -4.56 -13.69 -13.38
CA LEU A 29 -3.69 -14.84 -13.07
C LEU A 29 -2.76 -14.63 -11.86
N GLY A 30 -3.17 -13.79 -10.91
CA GLY A 30 -2.40 -13.45 -9.71
C GLY A 30 -1.53 -12.19 -9.85
N ASP A 31 -1.30 -11.70 -11.07
CA ASP A 31 -0.55 -10.47 -11.32
C ASP A 31 -1.46 -9.25 -11.23
N THR A 32 -1.00 -8.19 -10.56
CA THR A 32 -1.74 -6.93 -10.47
C THR A 32 -1.85 -6.26 -11.84
N ILE A 33 -3.08 -5.86 -12.20
CA ILE A 33 -3.36 -5.18 -13.48
C ILE A 33 -3.85 -3.73 -13.31
N GLY A 34 -3.81 -3.20 -12.08
CA GLY A 34 -4.22 -1.82 -11.77
C GLY A 34 -5.73 -1.62 -11.75
N ALA A 35 -6.16 -0.48 -11.22
CA ALA A 35 -7.56 -0.12 -11.02
C ALA A 35 -7.90 1.23 -11.67
N LYS A 36 -9.14 1.40 -12.14
CA LYS A 36 -9.63 2.71 -12.61
C LYS A 36 -10.07 3.60 -11.46
N LYS A 37 -10.58 2.98 -10.39
CA LYS A 37 -11.06 3.65 -9.20
C LYS A 37 -10.20 3.23 -8.02
N ALA A 38 -9.87 4.19 -7.19
CA ALA A 38 -9.09 3.97 -5.99
C ALA A 38 -9.64 4.80 -4.84
N PHE A 39 -9.50 4.23 -3.65
CA PHE A 39 -9.70 4.91 -2.38
C PHE A 39 -8.60 4.43 -1.45
N TYR A 40 -7.95 5.34 -0.74
CA TYR A 40 -7.04 4.98 0.33
C TYR A 40 -7.01 6.07 1.39
N MET A 41 -6.65 5.68 2.61
CA MET A 41 -6.54 6.54 3.76
C MET A 41 -5.37 6.10 4.63
N ASN A 42 -4.74 7.08 5.26
CA ASN A 42 -3.59 6.89 6.15
C ASN A 42 -3.82 7.72 7.41
N ALA A 43 -3.71 7.07 8.56
CA ALA A 43 -3.72 7.73 9.85
C ALA A 43 -2.40 7.44 10.56
N GLU A 44 -1.64 8.48 10.89
CA GLU A 44 -0.32 8.36 11.49
C GLU A 44 -0.24 9.10 12.81
N LEU A 45 0.36 8.45 13.81
CA LEU A 45 0.81 9.07 15.05
C LEU A 45 2.34 9.13 15.03
N ILE A 46 2.87 10.36 14.98
CA ILE A 46 4.31 10.61 14.92
C ILE A 46 4.76 11.18 16.28
N PHE A 47 5.85 10.64 16.82
CA PHE A 47 6.42 11.10 18.09
C PHE A 47 7.95 11.20 18.02
N PRO A 48 8.56 12.14 18.78
CA PRO A 48 10.01 12.23 18.89
C PRO A 48 10.60 10.96 19.48
N ILE A 49 11.62 10.39 18.84
CA ILE A 49 12.55 9.47 19.50
C ILE A 49 13.69 10.28 20.11
N THR A 50 14.18 11.29 19.37
CA THR A 50 15.18 12.24 19.86
C THR A 50 14.55 13.61 20.12
N PRO A 51 15.06 14.40 21.10
CA PRO A 51 14.49 15.72 21.44
C PRO A 51 14.50 16.73 20.30
N ASP A 52 15.48 16.61 19.40
CA ASP A 52 15.67 17.45 18.21
C ASP A 52 14.84 16.99 17.01
N MET A 53 14.01 15.93 17.16
CA MET A 53 13.15 15.38 16.10
C MET A 53 13.93 14.87 14.86
N THR A 54 15.25 14.67 14.96
CA THR A 54 16.06 14.06 13.89
C THR A 54 15.74 12.58 13.71
N MET A 55 15.27 11.91 14.77
CA MET A 55 14.68 10.58 14.74
C MET A 55 13.23 10.64 15.25
N LYS A 56 12.32 10.08 14.47
CA LYS A 56 10.89 10.03 14.77
C LYS A 56 10.39 8.60 14.74
N GLY A 57 9.55 8.27 15.71
CA GLY A 57 8.77 7.04 15.72
C GLY A 57 7.42 7.30 15.09
N VAL A 58 6.90 6.30 14.39
CA VAL A 58 5.59 6.36 13.73
C VAL A 58 4.82 5.12 14.11
N ILE A 59 3.56 5.28 14.47
CA ILE A 59 2.56 4.21 14.48
C ILE A 59 1.50 4.61 13.47
N PHE A 60 1.05 3.68 12.64
CA PHE A 60 0.12 3.98 11.57
C PHE A 60 -0.99 2.95 11.42
N TYR A 61 -2.10 3.42 10.87
CA TYR A 61 -3.16 2.63 10.28
C TYR A 61 -3.31 3.08 8.83
N ASP A 62 -3.25 2.12 7.91
CA ASP A 62 -3.47 2.37 6.50
C ASP A 62 -4.62 1.49 6.00
N GLY A 63 -5.37 1.98 5.03
CA GLY A 63 -6.31 1.12 4.32
C GLY A 63 -6.76 1.69 3.00
N GLY A 64 -7.23 0.83 2.12
CA GLY A 64 -7.63 1.24 0.78
C GLY A 64 -8.25 0.12 -0.04
N ALA A 65 -8.71 0.50 -1.22
CA ALA A 65 -9.32 -0.37 -2.22
C ALA A 65 -8.99 0.17 -3.61
N GLY A 66 -8.68 -0.74 -4.54
CA GLY A 66 -8.62 -0.46 -5.98
C GLY A 66 -9.63 -1.35 -6.69
N TRP A 67 -10.41 -0.82 -7.64
CA TRP A 67 -11.42 -1.60 -8.36
C TRP A 67 -11.75 -1.05 -9.75
N ASP A 68 -12.63 -1.74 -10.48
CA ASP A 68 -13.21 -1.31 -11.77
C ASP A 68 -12.18 -1.17 -12.91
N ASN A 69 -11.30 -2.16 -13.10
CA ASN A 69 -10.38 -2.18 -14.23
C ASN A 69 -11.17 -2.13 -15.57
N PRO A 70 -10.84 -1.21 -16.49
CA PRO A 70 -11.64 -1.00 -17.71
C PRO A 70 -11.36 -2.05 -18.80
N TYR A 71 -10.35 -2.91 -18.63
CA TYR A 71 -9.86 -3.84 -19.65
C TYR A 71 -10.24 -5.30 -19.40
N VAL A 72 -11.00 -5.58 -18.33
CA VAL A 72 -11.36 -6.95 -17.95
C VAL A 72 -12.75 -7.37 -18.43
N ALA A 73 -13.50 -6.46 -19.08
CA ALA A 73 -14.81 -6.77 -19.63
C ALA A 73 -14.68 -7.83 -20.74
N GLY A 74 -15.34 -8.99 -20.57
CA GLY A 74 -15.32 -10.09 -21.53
C GLY A 74 -14.17 -11.09 -21.37
N ILE A 75 -13.31 -10.94 -20.35
CA ILE A 75 -12.34 -11.98 -19.98
C ILE A 75 -13.06 -13.18 -19.36
N THR A 76 -12.56 -14.39 -19.62
CA THR A 76 -13.08 -15.64 -19.05
C THR A 76 -13.25 -15.52 -17.53
N PRO A 77 -14.45 -15.81 -16.99
CA PRO A 77 -14.69 -15.83 -15.55
C PRO A 77 -13.67 -16.73 -14.83
N GLY A 78 -13.07 -16.23 -13.76
CA GLY A 78 -12.06 -16.94 -12.97
C GLY A 78 -10.60 -16.63 -13.33
N LEU A 79 -10.32 -15.94 -14.44
CA LEU A 79 -8.96 -15.43 -14.73
C LEU A 79 -8.68 -14.09 -14.06
N VAL A 80 -9.74 -13.33 -13.75
CA VAL A 80 -9.67 -12.03 -13.09
C VAL A 80 -10.25 -12.14 -11.69
N THR A 81 -9.50 -11.66 -10.69
CA THR A 81 -9.93 -11.58 -9.29
C THR A 81 -9.91 -10.14 -8.80
N ASP A 82 -10.59 -9.88 -7.68
CA ASP A 82 -10.50 -8.61 -6.94
C ASP A 82 -10.86 -7.34 -7.74
N ASN A 83 -11.77 -7.46 -8.72
CA ASN A 83 -12.20 -6.31 -9.55
C ASN A 83 -13.37 -5.50 -8.99
N SER A 84 -13.96 -5.93 -7.88
CA SER A 84 -14.98 -5.21 -7.13
C SER A 84 -14.37 -4.36 -6.02
N PHE A 85 -15.13 -3.40 -5.48
CA PHE A 85 -14.70 -2.67 -4.29
C PHE A 85 -14.48 -3.65 -3.14
N ASP A 86 -13.26 -3.64 -2.61
CA ASP A 86 -12.81 -4.55 -1.57
C ASP A 86 -11.78 -3.82 -0.70
N TYR A 87 -12.18 -3.47 0.52
CA TYR A 87 -11.36 -2.67 1.42
C TYR A 87 -10.39 -3.56 2.19
N ARG A 88 -9.10 -3.26 2.03
CA ARG A 88 -7.98 -3.93 2.68
C ARG A 88 -7.30 -2.96 3.63
N HIS A 89 -6.75 -3.43 4.74
CA HIS A 89 -6.16 -2.55 5.73
C HIS A 89 -5.05 -3.18 6.56
N SER A 90 -4.21 -2.31 7.12
CA SER A 90 -3.04 -2.69 7.88
C SER A 90 -2.79 -1.71 9.01
N VAL A 91 -2.04 -2.19 9.99
CA VAL A 91 -1.42 -1.37 11.03
C VAL A 91 0.05 -1.61 11.04
N GLY A 92 0.81 -0.66 11.54
CA GLY A 92 2.24 -0.86 11.64
C GLY A 92 2.93 0.23 12.42
N PHE A 93 4.24 0.12 12.42
CA PHE A 93 5.11 1.10 13.02
C PHE A 93 6.31 1.35 12.12
N GLY A 94 6.95 2.49 12.32
CA GLY A 94 8.08 2.89 11.53
C GLY A 94 9.03 3.80 12.28
N ILE A 95 10.23 3.90 11.73
CA ILE A 95 11.27 4.82 12.19
C ILE A 95 11.65 5.69 11.01
N ARG A 96 11.68 7.00 11.26
CA ARG A 96 12.16 8.01 10.30
C ARG A 96 13.40 8.68 10.88
N MET A 97 14.50 8.63 10.13
CA MET A 97 15.74 9.32 10.40
C MET A 97 15.92 10.42 9.36
N LEU A 98 16.27 11.63 9.79
CA LEU A 98 16.53 12.76 8.89
C LEU A 98 18.03 12.98 8.62
N GLN A 99 18.91 12.50 9.52
CA GLN A 99 20.36 12.69 9.45
C GLN A 99 21.11 11.37 9.69
N PRO A 100 22.29 11.15 9.07
CA PRO A 100 22.95 11.99 8.06
C PRO A 100 22.29 11.90 6.67
N MET A 101 21.41 10.92 6.46
CA MET A 101 20.59 10.76 5.24
C MET A 101 19.15 10.47 5.66
N PRO A 102 18.15 10.95 4.90
CA PRO A 102 16.76 10.63 5.15
C PRO A 102 16.52 9.14 4.90
N VAL A 103 16.16 8.41 5.94
CA VAL A 103 15.80 7.00 5.87
C VAL A 103 14.48 6.78 6.57
N ARG A 104 13.60 6.04 5.92
CA ARG A 104 12.31 5.62 6.43
C ARG A 104 12.24 4.10 6.36
N VAL A 105 11.92 3.49 7.50
CA VAL A 105 11.67 2.05 7.59
C VAL A 105 10.30 1.88 8.23
N ASP A 106 9.36 1.31 7.49
CA ASP A 106 8.01 1.03 7.98
C ASP A 106 7.73 -0.47 7.90
N TRP A 107 7.26 -1.04 9.00
CA TRP A 107 6.79 -2.42 9.04
C TRP A 107 5.29 -2.43 9.24
N GLY A 108 4.56 -2.84 8.18
CA GLY A 108 3.11 -2.98 8.20
C GLY A 108 2.68 -4.44 8.32
N PHE A 109 1.61 -4.66 9.07
CA PHE A 109 0.94 -5.94 9.32
C PHE A 109 -0.48 -5.86 8.80
N LYS A 110 -0.87 -6.80 7.95
CA LYS A 110 -2.23 -6.88 7.41
C LYS A 110 -3.18 -7.26 8.54
N LEU A 111 -4.26 -6.53 8.69
CA LEU A 111 -5.31 -6.87 9.66
C LEU A 111 -6.25 -7.96 9.11
N ASP A 112 -6.29 -8.11 7.79
CA ASP A 112 -7.11 -9.07 7.06
C ASP A 112 -6.27 -9.93 6.08
N PRO A 113 -5.30 -10.73 6.57
CA PRO A 113 -4.49 -11.58 5.71
C PRO A 113 -5.34 -12.68 5.07
N ARG A 114 -5.20 -12.86 3.74
CA ARG A 114 -5.89 -13.93 3.00
C ARG A 114 -4.98 -15.14 2.80
N THR A 115 -5.57 -16.30 2.53
CA THR A 115 -4.84 -17.53 2.24
C THR A 115 -3.83 -17.32 1.11
N GLY A 116 -2.55 -17.58 1.40
CA GLY A 116 -1.46 -17.42 0.43
C GLY A 116 -0.84 -16.02 0.39
N GLU A 117 -1.35 -15.05 1.15
CA GLU A 117 -0.73 -13.73 1.29
C GLU A 117 0.30 -13.71 2.42
N LYS A 118 1.33 -12.86 2.27
CA LYS A 118 2.23 -12.54 3.38
C LYS A 118 1.48 -11.70 4.41
N GLU A 119 1.63 -12.02 5.70
CA GLU A 119 0.96 -11.32 6.81
C GLU A 119 1.53 -9.93 7.09
N SER A 120 2.79 -9.68 6.71
CA SER A 120 3.45 -8.41 6.93
C SER A 120 4.45 -8.09 5.83
N GLN A 121 4.79 -6.81 5.71
CA GLN A 121 5.78 -6.32 4.77
C GLN A 121 6.55 -5.13 5.34
N VAL A 122 7.85 -5.12 5.09
CA VAL A 122 8.75 -4.01 5.41
C VAL A 122 8.94 -3.16 4.17
N HIS A 123 8.83 -1.85 4.35
CA HIS A 123 9.00 -0.84 3.33
C HIS A 123 10.19 0.05 3.69
N PHE A 124 11.01 0.35 2.69
CA PHE A 124 12.19 1.21 2.83
C PHE A 124 12.02 2.41 1.90
N GLY A 125 12.16 3.61 2.47
CA GLY A 125 12.10 4.87 1.73
C GLY A 125 13.35 5.70 1.99
N MET A 126 13.86 6.35 0.94
CA MET A 126 14.96 7.32 1.02
C MET A 126 14.43 8.65 0.47
N THR A 127 13.46 9.23 1.16
CA THR A 127 12.74 10.44 0.70
C THR A 127 12.78 11.50 1.77
N TYR A 128 13.03 12.75 1.36
CA TYR A 128 12.78 13.92 2.19
C TYR A 128 11.27 14.19 2.18
N ASP A 129 10.61 14.03 3.32
CA ASP A 129 9.29 14.61 3.54
C ASP A 129 9.50 16.14 3.61
N TRP A 130 9.17 16.86 2.52
CA TRP A 130 9.21 18.33 2.45
C TRP A 130 7.90 18.96 2.90
#